data_AF-A0A392RFD5-F1
#
_entry.id   AF-A0A392RFD5-F1
#
_cell.length_a   1.000
_cell.length_b   1.000
_cell.length_c   1.000
_cell.angle_alpha   90.00
_cell.angle_beta   90.00
_cell.angle_gamma   90.00
#
_symmetry.space_group_name_H-M   'P 1'
#
loop_
_entity.id
_entity.type
_entity.pdbx_description
1 polymer ?
#
loop_
_entity_poly.entity_id
_entity_poly.type
_entity_poly.pdbx_seq_one_letter_code
_entity_poly.pdbx_strand_id
1 'polypeptide(L)' 'QAKDWLQCFPSGTINTWKELEDKFLERFFTHNQFQKRRAEIMNFQQHEAETLGEAYERFKLLKRKCPNHNIDAMEQM' A
#
# COMPACT_ATOMS: atom_id res chain seq x y z
N GLN A 1 -13.45 -12.28 -7.50
CA GLN A 1 -13.60 -11.19 -6.51
C GLN A 1 -13.34 -9.80 -7.09
N ALA A 2 -12.11 -9.45 -7.49
CA ALA A 2 -11.84 -8.12 -8.08
C ALA A 2 -12.44 -7.93 -9.48
N LYS A 3 -12.33 -8.96 -10.33
CA LYS A 3 -12.94 -8.97 -11.67
C LYS A 3 -14.47 -8.83 -11.60
N ASP A 4 -15.11 -9.62 -10.73
CA ASP A 4 -16.57 -9.58 -10.56
C ASP A 4 -17.03 -8.22 -10.00
N TRP A 5 -16.29 -7.62 -9.07
CA TRP A 5 -16.54 -6.25 -8.59
C TRP A 5 -16.45 -5.22 -9.72
N LEU A 6 -15.43 -5.32 -10.58
CA LEU A 6 -15.28 -4.41 -11.71
C LEU A 6 -16.45 -4.54 -12.69
N GLN A 7 -16.97 -5.75 -12.87
CA GLN A 7 -18.14 -6.02 -13.72
C GLN A 7 -19.47 -5.52 -13.13
N CYS A 8 -19.53 -5.16 -11.84
CA CYS A 8 -20.71 -4.53 -11.25
C CYS A 8 -20.90 -3.07 -11.70
N PHE A 9 -19.88 -2.42 -12.26
CA PHE A 9 -20.00 -1.04 -12.73
C PHE A 9 -20.68 -0.99 -14.11
N PRO A 10 -21.68 -0.13 -14.31
CA PRO A 10 -22.22 0.14 -15.64
C PRO A 10 -21.12 0.63 -16.60
N SER A 11 -21.26 0.30 -17.88
CA SER A 11 -20.38 0.81 -18.93
C SER A 11 -20.35 2.34 -18.91
N GLY A 12 -19.14 2.93 -19.01
CA GLY A 12 -18.96 4.39 -18.95
C GLY A 12 -18.92 4.99 -17.53
N THR A 13 -18.98 4.17 -16.47
CA THR A 13 -18.85 4.66 -15.08
C THR A 13 -17.40 4.98 -14.71
N ILE A 14 -16.43 4.29 -15.33
CA ILE A 14 -14.99 4.49 -15.13
C ILE A 14 -14.40 4.76 -16.50
N ASN A 15 -13.94 6.00 -16.71
CA ASN A 15 -13.49 6.49 -18.02
C ASN A 15 -11.98 6.71 -18.08
N THR A 16 -11.32 6.74 -16.92
CA THR A 16 -9.86 6.90 -16.84
C THR A 16 -9.23 5.79 -16.01
N TRP A 17 -7.95 5.52 -16.26
CA TRP A 17 -7.17 4.61 -15.42
C TRP A 17 -7.10 5.09 -13.97
N LYS A 18 -7.05 6.42 -13.76
CA LYS A 18 -6.98 7.01 -12.42
C LYS A 18 -8.25 6.76 -11.61
N GLU A 19 -9.43 6.90 -12.22
CA GLU A 19 -10.72 6.59 -11.58
C GLU A 19 -10.82 5.10 -11.21
N LEU A 20 -10.32 4.22 -12.07
CA LEU A 20 -10.28 2.78 -11.79
C LEU A 20 -9.39 2.49 -10.58
N GLU A 21 -8.18 3.06 -10.58
CA GLU A 21 -7.20 2.92 -9.50
C GLU A 21 -7.79 3.39 -8.17
N ASP A 22 -8.39 4.59 -8.13
CA ASP A 22 -8.94 5.17 -6.90
C ASP A 22 -10.08 4.32 -6.31
N LYS A 23 -11.04 3.90 -7.15
CA LYS A 23 -12.13 3.02 -6.70
C LYS A 23 -11.64 1.65 -6.26
N PHE A 24 -10.62 1.12 -6.94
CA PHE A 24 -10.03 -0.16 -6.59
C PHE A 24 -9.33 -0.09 -5.24
N LEU A 25 -8.55 0.97 -5.01
CA LEU A 25 -7.90 1.22 -3.72
C LEU A 25 -8.94 1.43 -2.62
N GLU A 26 -10.00 2.21 -2.85
CA GLU A 26 -11.07 2.38 -1.86
C GLU A 26 -11.72 1.04 -1.45
N ARG A 27 -11.98 0.16 -2.43
CA ARG A 27 -12.66 -1.12 -2.16
C ARG A 27 -11.76 -2.17 -1.52
N PHE A 28 -10.53 -2.31 -2.02
CA PHE A 28 -9.64 -3.42 -1.69
C PHE A 28 -8.47 -3.02 -0.79
N PHE A 29 -8.14 -1.73 -0.72
CA PHE A 29 -7.09 -1.15 0.09
C PHE A 29 -7.69 -0.30 1.22
N THR A 30 -8.30 -0.98 2.19
CA THR A 30 -8.96 -0.33 3.32
C THR A 30 -8.01 0.56 4.13
N HIS A 31 -8.53 1.59 4.78
CA HIS A 31 -7.79 2.44 5.71
C HIS A 31 -7.00 1.64 6.77
N ASN A 32 -7.56 0.54 7.29
CA ASN A 32 -6.86 -0.32 8.24
C ASN A 32 -5.61 -0.99 7.65
N GLN A 33 -5.66 -1.42 6.39
CA GLN A 33 -4.48 -1.98 5.71
C GLN A 33 -3.40 -0.92 5.50
N PHE A 34 -3.80 0.31 5.17
CA PHE A 34 -2.89 1.45 5.10
C PHE A 34 -2.21 1.69 6.45
N GLN A 35 -2.99 1.84 7.53
CA GLN A 35 -2.46 2.10 8.87
C GLN A 35 -1.55 0.97 9.35
N LYS A 36 -1.90 -0.29 9.09
CA LYS A 36 -1.06 -1.44 9.43
C LYS A 36 0.30 -1.37 8.72
N ARG A 37 0.32 -1.13 7.39
CA ARG A 37 1.58 -1.01 6.65
C ARG A 37 2.41 0.18 7.10
N ARG A 38 1.77 1.30 7.42
CA ARG A 38 2.44 2.47 7.99
C ARG A 38 3.08 2.14 9.34
N ALA A 39 2.36 1.47 10.23
CA ALA A 39 2.88 1.03 11.53
C ALA A 39 4.04 0.03 11.39
N GLU A 40 3.99 -0.88 10.41
CA GLU A 40 5.09 -1.82 10.11
C GLU A 40 6.38 -1.10 9.68
N ILE A 41 6.27 0.02 8.96
CA ILE A 41 7.42 0.84 8.56
C ILE A 41 7.92 1.69 9.74
N MET A 42 7.02 2.39 10.44
CA MET A 42 7.40 3.29 11.54
C MET A 42 8.01 2.54 12.73
N ASN A 43 7.53 1.33 13.00
CA ASN A 43 8.04 0.47 14.08
C ASN A 43 9.04 -0.57 13.56
N PHE A 44 9.63 -0.36 12.37
CA PHE A 44 10.58 -1.30 11.83
C PHE A 44 11.81 -1.41 12.75
N GLN A 45 12.13 -2.63 13.14
CA GLN A 45 13.33 -2.96 13.88
C GLN A 45 14.01 -4.17 13.24
N GLN A 46 15.34 -4.14 13.21
CA GLN A 46 16.13 -5.31 12.88
C GLN A 46 15.89 -6.38 13.95
N HIS A 47 15.65 -7.62 13.53
CA HIS A 47 15.55 -8.73 14.48
C HIS A 47 16.95 -9.22 14.88
N GLU A 48 17.08 -9.81 16.08
CA GLU A 48 18.38 -10.26 16.62
C GLU A 48 19.08 -11.30 15.73
N ALA A 49 18.32 -12.11 15.00
CA ALA A 49 18.85 -13.16 14.12
C ALA A 49 19.13 -12.69 12.68
N GLU A 50 18.80 -11.44 12.33
CA GLU A 50 18.97 -10.88 10.99
C GLU A 50 20.31 -10.14 10.86
N THR A 51 20.97 -10.27 9.72
CA THR A 51 22.05 -9.35 9.34
C THR A 51 21.47 -7.99 8.96
N LEU A 52 22.31 -6.95 9.00
CA LEU A 52 21.92 -5.61 8.56
C LEU A 52 21.46 -5.59 7.09
N GLY A 53 22.10 -6.41 6.23
CA GLY A 53 21.74 -6.53 4.83
C GLY A 53 20.34 -7.11 4.63
N GLU A 54 20.01 -8.17 5.36
CA GLU A 54 18.67 -8.79 5.31
C GLU A 54 17.59 -7.85 5.85
N ALA A 55 17.86 -7.16 6.96
CA ALA A 55 16.96 -6.15 7.50
C ALA A 55 16.72 -5.01 6.48
N TYR A 56 17.76 -4.56 5.78
CA TYR A 56 17.65 -3.54 4.75
C TYR A 56 16.82 -4.00 3.54
N GLU A 57 16.98 -5.23 3.07
CA GLU A 57 16.14 -5.78 2.00
C GLU A 57 14.66 -5.89 2.43
N ARG A 58 14.40 -6.31 3.68
CA ARG A 58 13.05 -6.35 4.25
C ARG A 58 12.43 -4.96 4.31
N PHE A 59 13.19 -3.95 4.75
CA PHE A 59 12.75 -2.56 4.78
C PHE A 59 12.41 -2.03 3.37
N LYS A 60 13.26 -2.28 2.37
CA LYS A 60 12.98 -1.91 0.98
C LYS A 60 11.69 -2.57 0.45
N LEU A 61 11.45 -3.83 0.81
CA LEU A 61 10.23 -4.53 0.43
C LEU A 61 8.99 -3.89 1.08
N LEU A 62 9.08 -3.45 2.33
CA LEU A 62 8.00 -2.72 3.01
C LEU A 62 7.72 -1.38 2.32
N LYS A 63 8.74 -0.60 1.96
CA LYS A 63 8.55 0.65 1.19
C LYS A 63 7.86 0.41 -0.16
N ARG A 64 8.29 -0.62 -0.92
CA ARG A 64 7.68 -0.96 -2.23
C ARG A 64 6.21 -1.36 -2.15
N LYS A 65 5.76 -1.90 -1.01
CA LYS A 65 4.35 -2.25 -0.77
C LYS A 65 3.47 -1.01 -0.52
N CYS A 66 4.04 0.19 -0.42
CA CYS A 66 3.32 1.44 -0.19
C CYS A 66 3.63 2.51 -1.26
N PRO A 67 3.46 2.24 -2.57
CA PRO A 67 3.97 3.11 -3.62
C PRO A 67 3.24 4.46 -3.76
N ASN A 68 2.02 4.61 -3.24
CA ASN A 68 1.15 5.77 -3.56
C ASN A 68 0.63 6.56 -2.35
N HIS A 69 1.08 6.27 -1.12
CA HIS A 69 0.46 6.86 0.08
C HIS A 69 1.31 7.87 0.83
N ASN A 70 2.11 8.69 0.12
CA ASN A 70 2.81 9.84 0.71
C ASN A 70 3.53 9.49 2.03
N ILE A 71 4.06 8.26 2.17
CA ILE A 71 4.77 7.84 3.38
C ILE A 71 6.06 8.66 3.50
N ASP A 72 6.67 9.03 2.37
CA ASP A 72 7.78 10.00 2.32
C ASP A 72 7.36 11.43 2.74
N ALA A 73 6.07 11.81 2.64
CA ALA A 73 5.64 13.15 3.05
C ALA A 73 5.42 13.30 4.56
N MET A 74 5.49 12.21 5.33
CA MET A 74 5.45 12.25 6.80
C MET A 74 6.85 12.29 7.45
N GLU A 75 7.94 12.45 6.67
CA GLU A 75 9.30 12.64 7.20
C GLU A 75 9.58 14.04 7.79
N GLN A 76 8.57 14.75 8.31
CA GLN A 76 8.79 15.92 9.16
C GLN A 76 7.82 15.92 10.34
N MET A 77 8.09 15.05 11.33
CA MET A 77 7.87 15.38 12.74
C MET A 77 8.85 14.62 13.62
#